data_AF-A0A151WNS8-F1
#
_entry.id   AF-A0A151WNS8-F1
#
_cell.length_a   1.000
_cell.length_b   1.000
_cell.length_c   1.000
_cell.angle_alpha   90.00
_cell.angle_beta   90.00
_cell.angle_gamma   90.00
#
_symmetry.space_group_name_H-M   'P 1'
#
loop_
_entity.id
_entity.type
_entity.pdbx_description
1 polymer ?
#
loop_
_entity_poly.entity_id
_entity_poly.type
_entity_poly.pdbx_seq_one_letter_code
_entity_poly.pdbx_strand_id
1 'polypeptide(L)'
;MPHCAIARLVNWRTWRDGTKDAFVGVRKVRTRASGETPCSFVNGRQGALVREEQVAACRPSPNRVENIVMERIQSRSRKLCETLEKMCKSDSDNLAMLKANEEKLVKTYHAASIPHLKNIENIVRKFVAVPDNVLANEDKLQEIQYTEVEFESIRGKLEEFQQRARRAAVLNAALKEELQLVEQFSICADNTDRLSHIIESGIACPDISDKIHELVNYYKQFSAYFGDQVSVSQKSLYNMQDDVKYIDCDMDTV
;
A
#
# COMPACT_ATOMS: atom_id res chain seq x y z
N MET A 1 -8.50 -21.98 23.02
CA MET A 1 -9.20 -20.88 22.31
C MET A 1 -8.22 -19.73 22.13
N PRO A 2 -7.77 -19.40 20.91
CA PRO A 2 -6.94 -18.22 20.70
C PRO A 2 -7.76 -17.05 20.16
N HIS A 3 -7.64 -15.89 20.81
CA HIS A 3 -8.18 -14.62 20.35
C HIS A 3 -7.38 -14.12 19.14
N CYS A 4 -8.05 -13.88 18.02
CA CYS A 4 -7.47 -13.18 16.86
C CYS A 4 -7.38 -11.67 17.16
N ALA A 5 -6.17 -11.12 17.16
CA ALA A 5 -5.94 -9.70 17.07
C ALA A 5 -6.16 -9.22 15.62
N ILE A 6 -7.16 -8.35 15.42
CA ILE A 6 -7.42 -7.70 14.13
C ILE A 6 -6.56 -6.43 14.08
N ALA A 7 -5.45 -6.48 13.34
CA ALA A 7 -4.71 -5.28 12.96
C ALA A 7 -5.46 -4.56 11.82
N ARG A 8 -5.93 -3.34 12.06
CA ARG A 8 -6.49 -2.45 11.03
C ARG A 8 -5.33 -1.74 10.31
N LEU A 9 -5.05 -2.15 9.08
CA LEU A 9 -4.23 -1.37 8.13
C LEU A 9 -5.09 -0.24 7.55
N VAL A 10 -4.73 1.01 7.84
CA VAL A 10 -5.30 2.20 7.21
C VAL A 10 -4.68 2.35 5.82
N ASN A 11 -5.53 2.23 4.80
CA ASN A 11 -5.18 2.36 3.38
C ASN A 11 -5.03 3.86 3.03
N TRP A 12 -3.82 4.30 2.69
CA TRP A 12 -3.56 5.65 2.21
C TRP A 12 -3.80 5.73 0.70
N ARG A 13 -5.05 5.88 0.29
CA ARG A 13 -5.43 6.42 -1.02
C ARG A 13 -6.72 7.21 -0.87
N THR A 14 -6.59 8.53 -0.88
CA THR A 14 -7.28 9.48 -1.79
C THR A 14 -7.19 10.88 -1.19
N TRP A 15 -6.50 11.79 -1.89
CA TRP A 15 -6.73 13.23 -1.75
C TRP A 15 -6.57 13.84 -3.14
N ARG A 16 -7.65 13.82 -3.92
CA ARG A 16 -7.99 14.91 -4.83
C ARG A 16 -9.43 14.80 -5.34
N ASP A 17 -10.11 15.93 -5.19
CA ASP A 17 -11.33 16.43 -5.83
C ASP A 17 -12.66 15.73 -5.58
N GLY A 18 -13.57 16.55 -5.04
CA GLY A 18 -14.94 16.19 -4.75
C GLY A 18 -15.74 15.97 -6.02
N THR A 19 -16.42 14.84 -6.07
CA THR A 19 -17.76 14.72 -6.63
C THR A 19 -18.39 13.45 -6.08
N LYS A 20 -19.69 13.54 -5.83
CA LYS A 20 -20.56 12.47 -5.34
C LYS A 20 -20.46 11.27 -6.28
N ASP A 21 -20.20 10.09 -5.73
CA ASP A 21 -21.06 8.92 -5.90
C ASP A 21 -20.49 7.70 -5.16
N ALA A 22 -21.39 7.01 -4.47
CA ALA A 22 -21.13 5.80 -3.72
C ALA A 22 -20.91 4.61 -4.65
N PHE A 23 -19.87 3.81 -4.40
CA PHE A 23 -19.84 2.42 -4.84
C PHE A 23 -19.22 1.53 -3.75
N VAL A 24 -20.09 0.69 -3.17
CA VAL A 24 -19.72 -0.41 -2.27
C VAL A 24 -19.09 -1.51 -3.12
N GLY A 25 -17.80 -1.78 -2.91
CA GLY A 25 -17.07 -2.86 -3.56
C GLY A 25 -16.35 -3.73 -2.55
N VAL A 26 -17.01 -4.75 -2.03
CA VAL A 26 -16.39 -5.79 -1.20
C VAL A 26 -15.52 -6.66 -2.10
N ARG A 27 -14.18 -6.53 -2.01
CA ARG A 27 -13.25 -7.54 -2.55
C ARG A 27 -12.57 -8.30 -1.42
N LYS A 28 -12.92 -9.59 -1.34
CA LYS A 28 -12.26 -10.60 -0.53
C LYS A 28 -10.87 -10.88 -1.11
N VAL A 29 -9.82 -10.34 -0.49
CA VAL A 29 -8.44 -10.70 -0.86
C VAL A 29 -7.99 -11.86 0.01
N ARG A 30 -7.70 -12.98 -0.67
CA ARG A 30 -7.22 -14.24 -0.10
C ARG A 30 -5.72 -14.09 0.17
N THR A 31 -5.31 -14.07 1.43
CA THR A 31 -3.90 -14.16 1.82
C THR A 31 -3.35 -15.55 1.49
N ARG A 32 -2.34 -15.61 0.61
CA ARG A 32 -1.44 -16.76 0.50
C ARG A 32 -0.11 -16.35 1.12
N ALA A 33 0.25 -17.04 2.19
CA ALA A 33 1.57 -16.96 2.79
C ALA A 33 2.56 -17.69 1.87
N SER A 34 3.61 -16.99 1.43
CA SER A 34 4.87 -17.58 1.01
C SER A 34 5.95 -16.61 1.45
N GLY A 35 6.75 -17.06 2.41
CA GLY A 35 7.85 -16.28 2.94
C GLY A 35 8.94 -16.12 1.91
N GLU A 36 9.45 -14.89 1.79
CA GLU A 36 10.76 -14.61 1.22
C GLU A 36 11.40 -13.51 2.06
N THR A 37 12.65 -13.77 2.41
CA THR A 37 13.60 -12.94 3.17
C THR A 37 13.81 -11.57 2.53
N PRO A 38 14.08 -10.50 3.31
CA PRO A 38 14.35 -9.18 2.76
C PRO A 38 15.75 -9.14 2.16
N CYS A 39 15.83 -8.89 0.84
CA CYS A 39 17.08 -8.58 0.16
C CYS A 39 17.67 -7.28 0.72
N SER A 40 18.85 -7.41 1.33
CA SER A 40 19.75 -6.31 1.64
C SER A 40 20.20 -5.64 0.34
N PHE A 41 19.94 -4.32 0.24
CA PHE A 41 20.53 -3.48 -0.79
C PHE A 41 22.00 -3.25 -0.41
N VAL A 42 22.90 -4.00 -1.05
CA VAL A 42 24.34 -3.84 -0.87
C VAL A 42 24.83 -2.70 -1.76
N ASN A 43 25.59 -1.81 -1.12
CA ASN A 43 26.26 -0.64 -1.67
C ASN A 43 27.13 -0.94 -2.90
N GLY A 44 27.34 0.12 -3.68
CA GLY A 44 28.01 0.08 -4.96
C GLY A 44 29.48 -0.32 -4.90
N ARG A 45 29.88 -1.08 -5.92
CA ARG A 45 31.17 -1.02 -6.62
C ARG A 45 31.14 -2.09 -7.70
N GLN A 46 30.57 -1.81 -8.88
CA GLN A 46 30.91 -2.50 -10.13
C GLN A 46 30.15 -1.86 -11.31
N GLY A 47 30.41 -0.58 -11.57
CA GLY A 47 29.91 0.10 -12.77
C GLY A 47 30.76 -0.11 -14.03
N ALA A 48 31.95 -0.73 -13.91
CA ALA A 48 32.93 -0.79 -15.00
C ALA A 48 33.20 -2.19 -15.57
N LEU A 49 32.60 -3.26 -15.04
CA LEU A 49 32.94 -4.64 -15.45
C LEU A 49 31.75 -5.50 -15.90
N VAL A 50 30.51 -5.00 -15.79
CA VAL A 50 29.31 -5.78 -16.17
C VAL A 50 28.80 -5.43 -17.59
N ARG A 51 29.33 -4.38 -18.22
CA ARG A 51 28.96 -4.04 -19.61
C ARG A 51 29.71 -4.86 -20.68
N GLU A 52 30.74 -5.62 -20.34
CA GLU A 52 31.40 -6.49 -21.32
C GLU A 52 30.71 -7.84 -21.54
N GLU A 53 29.95 -8.34 -20.56
CA GLU A 53 29.43 -9.72 -20.62
C GLU A 53 28.07 -9.84 -21.33
N GLN A 54 27.25 -8.78 -21.36
CA GLN A 54 25.94 -8.81 -22.04
C GLN A 54 25.93 -8.22 -23.46
N VAL A 55 26.96 -7.47 -23.86
CA VAL A 55 27.13 -7.04 -25.26
C VAL A 55 27.66 -8.20 -26.14
N ALA A 56 28.07 -9.32 -25.54
CA ALA A 56 28.51 -10.51 -26.25
C ALA A 56 27.37 -11.31 -26.90
N ALA A 57 26.12 -11.19 -26.42
CA ALA A 57 24.99 -12.01 -26.88
C ALA A 57 24.38 -11.54 -28.22
N CYS A 58 24.64 -10.30 -28.64
CA CYS A 58 24.15 -9.72 -29.89
C CYS A 58 25.27 -9.35 -30.88
N ARG A 59 26.47 -9.92 -30.71
CA ARG A 59 27.43 -9.96 -31.82
C ARG A 59 27.06 -11.18 -32.66
N PRO A 60 26.50 -11.03 -33.88
CA PRO A 60 26.55 -12.16 -34.81
C PRO A 60 28.01 -12.55 -34.89
N SER A 61 28.34 -13.78 -34.49
CA SER A 61 29.72 -14.25 -34.53
C SER A 61 30.21 -13.99 -35.96
N PRO A 62 31.27 -13.17 -36.17
CA PRO A 62 31.79 -12.84 -37.50
C PRO A 62 32.04 -14.12 -38.32
N ASN A 63 32.29 -15.19 -37.58
CA ASN A 63 32.59 -16.53 -38.03
C ASN A 63 31.39 -17.24 -38.70
N ARG A 64 30.11 -16.89 -38.47
CA ARG A 64 29.00 -17.70 -39.03
C ARG A 64 28.89 -17.57 -40.55
N VAL A 65 29.03 -16.35 -41.07
CA VAL A 65 28.96 -16.11 -42.52
C VAL A 65 30.23 -16.61 -43.21
N GLU A 66 31.40 -16.38 -42.59
CA GLU A 66 32.68 -16.89 -43.07
C GLU A 66 32.69 -18.44 -43.14
N ASN A 67 32.22 -19.12 -42.09
CA ASN A 67 32.10 -20.57 -42.05
C ASN A 67 31.18 -21.10 -43.16
N ILE A 68 30.01 -20.48 -43.38
CA ILE A 68 29.09 -20.89 -44.46
C ILE A 68 29.74 -20.75 -45.83
N VAL A 69 30.49 -19.67 -46.06
CA VAL A 69 31.20 -19.46 -47.33
C VAL A 69 32.32 -20.49 -47.51
N MET A 70 33.08 -20.77 -46.44
CA MET A 70 34.15 -21.77 -46.47
C MET A 70 33.60 -23.18 -46.73
N GLU A 71 32.54 -23.59 -46.03
CA GLU A 71 31.85 -24.87 -46.24
C GLU A 71 31.36 -25.02 -47.68
N ARG A 72 30.82 -23.95 -48.26
CA ARG A 72 30.36 -23.95 -49.67
C ARG A 72 31.51 -24.08 -50.66
N ILE A 73 32.62 -23.39 -50.43
CA ILE A 73 33.84 -23.49 -51.26
C ILE A 73 34.37 -24.93 -51.21
N GLN A 74 34.49 -25.51 -50.02
CA GLN A 74 34.96 -26.88 -49.83
C GLN A 74 34.01 -27.90 -50.48
N SER A 75 32.70 -27.80 -50.22
CA SER A 75 31.71 -28.72 -50.78
C SER A 75 31.70 -28.69 -52.31
N ARG A 76 31.80 -27.51 -52.93
CA ARG A 76 31.85 -27.39 -54.39
C ARG A 76 33.16 -27.90 -54.98
N SER A 77 34.29 -27.61 -54.33
CA SER A 77 35.61 -28.08 -54.78
C SER A 77 35.70 -29.60 -54.71
N ARG A 78 35.16 -30.21 -53.64
CA ARG A 78 35.07 -31.66 -53.50
C ARG A 78 34.19 -32.30 -54.56
N LYS A 79 32.98 -31.77 -54.77
CA LYS A 79 32.07 -32.27 -55.83
C LYS A 79 32.68 -32.18 -57.22
N LEU A 80 33.44 -31.12 -57.51
CA LEU A 80 34.18 -30.98 -58.76
C LEU A 80 35.24 -32.08 -58.89
N CYS A 81 36.04 -32.31 -57.85
CA CYS A 81 37.07 -33.35 -57.85
C CYS A 81 36.44 -34.75 -57.99
N GLU A 82 35.40 -35.09 -57.22
CA GLU A 82 34.67 -36.36 -57.34
C GLU A 82 34.08 -36.59 -58.75
N THR A 83 33.67 -35.51 -59.44
CA THR A 83 33.14 -35.61 -60.81
C THR A 83 34.26 -35.87 -61.81
N LEU A 84 35.41 -35.18 -61.65
CA LEU A 84 36.59 -35.39 -62.49
C LEU A 84 37.19 -36.78 -62.29
N GLU A 85 37.24 -37.29 -61.05
CA GLU A 85 37.66 -38.67 -60.75
C GLU A 85 36.81 -39.72 -61.46
N LYS A 86 35.50 -39.49 -61.58
CA LYS A 86 34.57 -40.41 -62.27
C LYS A 86 34.69 -40.35 -63.79
N MET A 87 34.99 -39.18 -64.36
CA MET A 87 35.08 -39.00 -65.81
C MET A 87 36.45 -39.39 -66.38
N CYS A 88 37.52 -39.06 -65.67
CA CYS A 88 38.88 -39.43 -66.04
C CYS A 88 39.21 -40.74 -65.33
N LYS A 89 39.37 -41.85 -66.08
CA LYS A 89 39.92 -43.10 -65.54
C LYS A 89 41.36 -42.84 -65.08
N SER A 90 41.49 -42.38 -63.83
CA SER A 90 42.70 -41.71 -63.35
C SER A 90 43.63 -42.70 -62.68
N ASP A 91 44.87 -42.77 -63.15
CA ASP A 91 45.96 -43.45 -62.45
C ASP A 91 46.27 -42.81 -61.08
N SER A 92 46.95 -43.55 -60.21
CA SER A 92 47.36 -43.12 -58.85
C SER A 92 47.94 -41.69 -58.80
N ASP A 93 48.83 -41.36 -59.72
CA ASP A 93 49.54 -40.08 -59.74
C ASP A 93 48.61 -38.90 -60.15
N ASN A 94 47.66 -39.17 -61.04
CA ASN A 94 46.65 -38.18 -61.45
C ASN A 94 45.68 -37.87 -60.30
N LEU A 95 45.38 -38.86 -59.46
CA LEU A 95 44.53 -38.70 -58.29
C LEU A 95 45.23 -37.85 -57.21
N ALA A 96 46.53 -38.07 -56.98
CA ALA A 96 47.33 -37.24 -56.09
C ALA A 96 47.40 -35.78 -56.57
N MET A 97 47.61 -35.56 -57.87
CA MET A 97 47.61 -34.22 -58.46
C MET A 97 46.24 -33.53 -58.34
N LEU A 98 45.14 -34.26 -58.52
CA LEU A 98 43.79 -33.74 -58.41
C LEU A 98 43.47 -33.27 -56.98
N LYS A 99 43.86 -34.03 -55.95
CA LYS A 99 43.72 -33.63 -54.55
C LYS A 99 44.54 -32.40 -54.20
N ALA A 100 45.78 -32.31 -54.68
CA ALA A 100 46.61 -31.11 -54.49
C ALA A 100 45.98 -29.88 -55.15
N ASN A 101 45.35 -30.06 -56.32
CA ASN A 101 44.61 -29.00 -57.00
C ASN A 101 43.33 -28.61 -56.25
N GLU A 102 42.60 -29.55 -55.63
CA GLU A 102 41.46 -29.27 -54.76
C GLU A 102 41.85 -28.33 -53.62
N GLU A 103 42.90 -28.68 -52.88
CA GLU A 103 43.38 -27.86 -51.76
C GLU A 103 43.82 -26.47 -52.20
N LYS A 104 44.52 -26.38 -53.34
CA LYS A 104 44.94 -25.10 -53.92
C LYS A 104 43.72 -24.26 -54.34
N LEU A 105 42.70 -24.89 -54.91
CA LEU A 105 41.47 -24.23 -55.32
C LEU A 105 40.73 -23.66 -54.10
N VAL A 106 40.55 -24.47 -53.06
CA VAL A 106 39.93 -24.05 -51.80
C VAL A 106 40.68 -22.87 -51.18
N LYS A 107 42.01 -22.96 -51.06
CA LYS A 107 42.86 -21.88 -50.52
C LYS A 107 42.74 -20.59 -51.31
N THR A 108 42.73 -20.69 -52.65
CA THR A 108 42.66 -19.52 -53.54
C THR A 108 41.31 -18.83 -53.46
N TYR A 109 40.21 -19.60 -53.54
CA TYR A 109 38.87 -19.04 -53.42
C TYR A 109 38.59 -18.46 -52.02
N HIS A 110 39.12 -19.09 -50.97
CA HIS A 110 39.03 -18.56 -49.62
C HIS A 110 39.79 -17.24 -49.50
N ALA A 111 41.04 -17.17 -49.97
CA ALA A 111 41.81 -15.94 -49.94
C ALA A 111 41.13 -14.80 -50.73
N ALA A 112 40.52 -15.12 -51.87
CA ALA A 112 39.76 -14.17 -52.67
C ALA A 112 38.45 -13.71 -52.00
N SER A 113 37.82 -14.53 -51.16
CA SER A 113 36.54 -14.20 -50.52
C SER A 113 36.70 -13.29 -49.29
N ILE A 114 37.83 -13.34 -48.58
CA ILE A 114 38.14 -12.52 -47.39
C ILE A 114 37.81 -11.02 -47.57
N PRO A 115 38.28 -10.30 -48.62
CA PRO A 115 37.99 -8.88 -48.76
C PRO A 115 36.50 -8.60 -48.93
N HIS A 116 35.76 -9.48 -49.62
CA HIS A 116 34.33 -9.35 -49.79
C HIS A 116 33.57 -9.59 -48.49
N LEU A 117 33.99 -10.58 -47.69
CA LEU A 117 33.43 -10.85 -46.36
C LEU A 117 33.63 -9.65 -45.42
N LYS A 118 34.83 -9.06 -45.39
CA LYS A 118 35.10 -7.84 -44.62
C LYS A 118 34.22 -6.67 -45.07
N ASN A 119 33.98 -6.52 -46.37
CA ASN A 119 33.09 -5.48 -46.87
C ASN A 119 31.64 -5.70 -46.42
N ILE A 120 31.14 -6.94 -46.48
CA ILE A 120 29.81 -7.29 -45.98
C ILE A 120 29.69 -6.98 -44.48
N GLU A 121 30.69 -7.37 -43.69
CA GLU A 121 30.73 -7.08 -42.25
C GLU A 121 30.63 -5.58 -41.97
N ASN A 122 31.42 -4.77 -42.70
CA ASN A 122 31.39 -3.31 -42.57
C ASN A 122 30.03 -2.72 -42.92
N ILE A 123 29.36 -3.23 -43.96
CA ILE A 123 28.02 -2.77 -44.34
C ILE A 123 27.01 -3.16 -43.26
N VAL A 124 27.00 -4.41 -42.81
CA VAL A 124 26.09 -4.89 -41.75
C VAL A 124 26.27 -4.07 -40.47
N ARG A 125 27.53 -3.77 -40.09
CA ARG A 125 27.83 -2.93 -38.94
C ARG A 125 27.15 -1.57 -39.03
N LYS A 126 27.10 -0.95 -40.21
CA LYS A 126 26.41 0.35 -40.41
C LYS A 126 24.89 0.26 -40.20
N PHE A 127 24.27 -0.89 -40.46
CA PHE A 127 22.83 -1.08 -40.28
C PHE A 127 22.44 -1.51 -38.87
N VAL A 128 23.31 -2.24 -38.19
CA VAL A 128 23.04 -2.79 -36.86
C VAL A 128 23.55 -1.88 -35.74
N ALA A 129 24.55 -1.04 -36.01
CA ALA A 129 25.08 -0.11 -35.01
C ALA A 129 24.03 0.95 -34.67
N VAL A 130 23.81 1.14 -33.37
CA VAL A 130 23.12 2.31 -32.85
C VAL A 130 24.10 3.49 -32.96
N PRO A 131 23.72 4.61 -33.59
CA PRO A 131 24.57 5.79 -33.65
C PRO A 131 24.89 6.33 -32.25
N ASP A 132 26.14 6.72 -32.00
CA ASP A 132 26.59 7.20 -30.68
C ASP A 132 25.83 8.45 -30.19
N ASN A 133 25.26 9.22 -31.12
CA ASN A 133 24.48 10.41 -30.85
C ASN A 133 22.99 10.14 -30.60
N VAL A 134 22.56 8.87 -30.60
CA VAL A 134 21.16 8.48 -30.44
C VAL A 134 21.04 7.56 -29.23
N LEU A 135 20.28 8.01 -28.24
CA LEU A 135 19.84 7.14 -27.15
C LEU A 135 18.64 6.31 -27.63
N ALA A 136 18.68 5.02 -27.30
CA ALA A 136 17.54 4.14 -27.51
C ALA A 136 16.36 4.61 -26.65
N ASN A 137 15.13 4.26 -27.04
CA ASN A 137 13.94 4.74 -26.32
C ASN A 137 13.92 4.24 -24.87
N GLU A 138 14.50 3.07 -24.63
CA GLU A 138 14.66 2.42 -23.34
C GLU A 138 15.63 3.20 -22.43
N ASP A 139 16.60 3.89 -23.03
CA ASP A 139 17.66 4.62 -22.34
C ASP A 139 17.37 6.12 -22.19
N LYS A 140 16.17 6.59 -22.54
CA LYS A 140 15.78 8.01 -22.41
C LYS A 140 15.96 8.57 -20.99
N LEU A 141 15.83 7.73 -19.96
CA LEU A 141 16.07 8.17 -18.57
C LEU A 141 17.53 8.52 -18.29
N GLN A 142 18.47 8.07 -19.12
CA GLN A 142 19.90 8.41 -19.04
C GLN A 142 20.23 9.71 -19.80
N GLU A 143 19.27 10.31 -20.51
CA GLU A 143 19.44 11.60 -21.18
C GLU A 143 19.84 12.69 -20.19
N ILE A 144 19.21 12.67 -19.01
CA ILE A 144 19.55 13.56 -17.89
C ILE A 144 20.41 12.77 -16.92
N GLN A 145 21.70 13.09 -16.88
CA GLN A 145 22.61 12.51 -15.91
C GLN A 145 22.61 13.33 -14.63
N TYR A 146 22.29 12.68 -13.51
CA TYR A 146 22.45 13.28 -12.19
C TYR A 146 23.87 13.03 -11.69
N THR A 147 24.50 14.08 -11.20
CA THR A 147 25.74 13.93 -10.45
C THR A 147 25.44 13.25 -9.10
N GLU A 148 26.44 12.59 -8.52
CA GLU A 148 26.28 11.93 -7.21
C GLU A 148 25.81 12.92 -6.13
N VAL A 149 26.32 14.17 -6.18
CA VAL A 149 25.94 15.23 -5.24
C VAL A 149 24.46 15.61 -5.38
N GLU A 150 23.94 15.68 -6.61
CA GLU A 150 22.53 15.95 -6.87
C GLU A 150 21.65 14.79 -6.41
N PHE A 151 22.08 13.55 -6.65
CA PHE A 151 21.36 12.36 -6.19
C PHE A 151 21.25 12.31 -4.67
N GLU A 152 22.35 12.56 -3.97
CA GLU A 152 22.37 12.65 -2.51
C GLU A 152 21.48 13.79 -1.99
N SER A 153 21.53 14.95 -2.65
CA SER A 153 20.66 16.10 -2.32
C SER A 153 19.18 15.76 -2.47
N ILE A 154 18.79 15.09 -3.56
CA ILE A 154 17.41 14.65 -3.79
C ILE A 154 16.97 13.64 -2.72
N ARG A 155 17.84 12.68 -2.40
CA ARG A 155 17.57 11.66 -1.38
C ARG A 155 17.39 12.28 0.01
N GLY A 156 18.26 13.21 0.39
CA GLY A 156 18.13 13.95 1.65
C GLY A 156 16.83 14.75 1.74
N LYS A 157 16.43 15.45 0.67
CA LYS A 157 15.13 16.15 0.62
C LYS A 157 13.94 15.21 0.76
N LEU A 158 14.02 14.03 0.15
CA LEU A 158 12.97 13.02 0.26
C LEU A 158 12.81 12.53 1.71
N GLU A 159 13.91 12.25 2.40
CA GLU A 159 13.89 11.86 3.82
C GLU A 159 13.31 12.97 4.70
N GLU A 160 13.71 14.23 4.47
CA GLU A 160 13.17 15.39 5.17
C GLU A 160 11.65 15.49 4.99
N PHE A 161 11.15 15.36 3.75
CA PHE A 161 9.71 15.40 3.49
C PHE A 161 8.96 14.24 4.13
N GLN A 162 9.52 13.03 4.13
CA GLN A 162 8.92 11.89 4.81
C GLN A 162 8.83 12.13 6.32
N GLN A 163 9.88 12.67 6.93
CA GLN A 163 9.88 12.98 8.35
C GLN A 163 8.86 14.09 8.68
N ARG A 164 8.80 15.14 7.86
CA ARG A 164 7.80 16.21 8.00
C ARG A 164 6.37 15.68 7.88
N ALA A 165 6.11 14.80 6.91
CA ALA A 165 4.81 14.16 6.73
C ALA A 165 4.41 13.32 7.95
N ARG A 166 5.34 12.56 8.53
CA ARG A 166 5.10 11.79 9.77
C ARG A 166 4.75 12.70 10.95
N ARG A 167 5.50 13.78 11.16
CA ARG A 167 5.22 14.76 12.22
C ARG A 167 3.85 15.41 12.04
N ALA A 168 3.52 15.82 10.81
CA ALA A 168 2.22 16.39 10.49
C ALA A 168 1.07 15.40 10.72
N ALA A 169 1.27 14.12 10.41
CA ALA A 169 0.27 13.08 10.68
C ALA A 169 0.02 12.89 12.18
N VAL A 170 1.07 12.89 13.00
CA VAL A 170 0.94 12.81 14.47
C VAL A 170 0.23 14.05 15.01
N LEU A 171 0.63 15.24 14.58
CA LEU A 171 -0.02 16.49 14.98
C LEU A 171 -1.51 16.50 14.59
N ASN A 172 -1.84 16.07 13.38
CA ASN A 172 -3.23 15.99 12.92
C ASN A 172 -4.05 14.97 13.74
N ALA A 173 -3.44 13.87 14.17
CA ALA A 173 -4.09 12.92 15.07
C ALA A 173 -4.38 13.54 16.44
N ALA A 174 -3.38 14.22 17.04
CA ALA A 174 -3.55 14.90 18.32
C ALA A 174 -4.63 16.00 18.24
N LEU A 175 -4.61 16.83 17.18
CA LEU A 175 -5.62 17.87 17.00
C LEU A 175 -7.04 17.31 16.87
N LYS A 176 -7.21 16.12 16.28
CA LYS A 176 -8.52 15.45 16.22
C LYS A 176 -8.98 14.96 17.59
N GLU A 177 -8.06 14.46 18.40
CA GLU A 177 -8.34 14.05 19.78
C GLU A 177 -8.74 15.26 20.64
N GLU A 178 -7.99 16.36 20.56
CA GLU A 178 -8.33 17.62 21.24
C GLU A 178 -9.72 18.14 20.83
N LEU A 179 -10.03 18.10 19.53
CA LEU A 179 -11.34 18.53 19.04
C LEU A 179 -12.48 17.66 19.60
N GLN A 180 -12.27 16.35 19.69
CA GLN A 180 -13.23 15.43 20.31
C GLN A 180 -13.41 15.71 21.81
N LEU A 181 -12.34 16.08 22.53
CA LEU A 181 -12.44 16.46 23.95
C LEU A 181 -13.24 17.75 24.12
N VAL A 182 -13.01 18.76 23.27
CA VAL A 182 -13.77 20.02 23.29
C VAL A 182 -15.27 19.77 23.08
N GLU A 183 -15.64 18.88 22.15
CA GLU A 183 -17.04 18.46 21.95
C GLU A 183 -17.63 17.77 23.19
N GLN A 184 -16.85 16.98 23.92
CA GLN A 184 -17.30 16.39 25.19
C GLN A 184 -17.48 17.44 26.29
N PHE A 185 -16.59 18.44 26.35
CA PHE A 185 -16.72 19.54 27.30
C PHE A 185 -17.98 20.37 27.09
N SER A 186 -18.39 20.62 25.83
CA SER A 186 -19.63 21.36 25.57
C SER A 186 -20.85 20.59 26.09
N ILE A 187 -20.90 19.27 25.90
CA ILE A 187 -21.97 18.42 26.45
C ILE A 187 -22.01 18.50 27.98
N CYS A 188 -20.84 18.52 28.63
CA CYS A 188 -20.75 18.63 30.09
C CYS A 188 -21.24 19.99 30.60
N ALA A 189 -20.88 21.07 29.92
CA ALA A 189 -21.38 22.41 30.22
C ALA A 189 -22.90 22.47 30.11
N ASP A 190 -23.48 22.00 28.98
CA ASP A 190 -24.93 21.96 28.78
C ASP A 190 -25.66 21.15 29.87
N ASN A 191 -25.08 20.03 30.28
CA ASN A 191 -25.63 19.20 31.37
C ASN A 191 -25.56 19.89 32.72
N THR A 192 -24.48 20.64 32.97
CA THR A 192 -24.30 21.41 34.22
C THR A 192 -25.30 22.56 34.29
N ASP A 193 -25.53 23.27 33.19
CA ASP A 193 -26.56 24.30 33.10
C ASP A 193 -27.96 23.73 33.32
N ARG A 194 -28.26 22.56 32.72
CA ARG A 194 -29.52 21.83 32.98
C ARG A 194 -29.68 21.45 34.45
N LEU A 195 -28.62 20.95 35.08
CA LEU A 195 -28.65 20.58 36.50
C LEU A 195 -28.86 21.81 37.39
N SER A 196 -28.15 22.90 37.11
CA SER A 196 -28.31 24.18 37.81
C SER A 196 -29.75 24.68 37.71
N HIS A 197 -30.35 24.64 36.52
CA HIS A 197 -31.77 24.98 36.34
C HIS A 197 -32.71 24.06 37.16
N ILE A 198 -32.45 22.75 37.20
CA ILE A 198 -33.26 21.82 38.03
C ILE A 198 -33.12 22.17 39.51
N ILE A 199 -31.92 22.49 39.99
CA ILE A 199 -31.69 22.88 41.38
C ILE A 199 -32.42 24.19 41.68
N GLU A 200 -32.27 25.21 40.84
CA GLU A 200 -32.95 26.51 41.02
C GLU A 200 -34.47 26.37 41.00
N SER A 201 -35.01 25.59 40.05
CA SER A 201 -36.45 25.34 39.95
C SER A 201 -36.99 24.40 41.05
N GLY A 202 -36.18 23.47 41.56
CA GLY A 202 -36.54 22.58 42.69
C GLY A 202 -36.41 23.26 44.05
N ILE A 203 -35.58 24.30 44.17
CA ILE A 203 -35.50 25.22 45.32
C ILE A 203 -36.61 26.27 45.29
N ALA A 204 -37.46 26.30 44.26
CA ALA A 204 -38.79 26.91 44.36
C ALA A 204 -39.68 26.06 45.29
N CYS A 205 -39.23 25.91 46.53
CA CYS A 205 -39.98 25.50 47.67
C CYS A 205 -41.05 26.58 47.85
N PRO A 206 -42.33 26.30 47.52
CA PRO A 206 -43.39 27.28 47.77
C PRO A 206 -43.33 27.59 49.25
N ASP A 207 -43.23 28.85 49.65
CA ASP A 207 -42.97 29.27 51.03
C ASP A 207 -43.78 28.44 52.04
N ILE A 208 -43.16 27.35 52.53
CA ILE A 208 -43.84 26.39 53.40
C ILE A 208 -43.91 27.00 54.80
N SER A 209 -43.28 28.15 55.03
CA SER A 209 -43.39 28.90 56.29
C SER A 209 -44.85 29.12 56.67
N ASP A 210 -45.68 29.54 55.71
CA ASP A 210 -47.11 29.76 55.95
C ASP A 210 -47.84 28.46 56.29
N LYS A 211 -47.57 27.37 55.57
CA LYS A 211 -48.16 26.04 55.85
C LYS A 211 -47.66 25.42 57.15
N ILE A 212 -46.41 25.66 57.52
CA ILE A 212 -45.81 25.22 58.79
C ILE A 212 -46.42 26.01 59.93
N HIS A 213 -46.60 27.33 59.78
CA HIS A 213 -47.30 28.16 60.76
C HIS A 213 -48.77 27.75 60.91
N GLU A 214 -49.45 27.43 59.81
CA GLU A 214 -50.81 26.92 59.81
C GLU A 214 -50.91 25.57 60.53
N LEU A 215 -50.00 24.63 60.25
CA LEU A 215 -49.92 23.34 60.94
C LEU A 215 -49.64 23.49 62.44
N VAL A 216 -48.72 24.39 62.82
CA VAL A 216 -48.41 24.69 64.22
C VAL A 216 -49.63 25.30 64.92
N ASN A 217 -50.38 26.17 64.25
CA ASN A 217 -51.63 26.72 64.79
C ASN A 217 -52.71 25.66 64.95
N TYR A 218 -52.88 24.77 63.97
CA TYR A 218 -53.79 23.63 64.10
C TYR A 218 -53.41 22.75 65.28
N TYR A 219 -52.13 22.44 65.46
CA TYR A 219 -51.66 21.64 66.59
C TYR A 219 -51.91 22.34 67.93
N LYS A 220 -51.67 23.66 68.01
CA LYS A 220 -51.99 24.46 69.21
C LYS A 220 -53.48 24.43 69.53
N GLN A 221 -54.34 24.65 68.54
CA GLN A 221 -55.79 24.59 68.72
C GLN A 221 -56.25 23.18 69.14
N PHE A 222 -55.72 22.15 68.51
CA PHE A 222 -56.01 20.76 68.84
C PHE A 222 -55.56 20.42 70.27
N SER A 223 -54.36 20.85 70.67
CA SER A 223 -53.84 20.65 72.03
C SER A 223 -54.63 21.41 73.10
N ALA A 224 -55.14 22.61 72.78
CA ALA A 224 -56.02 23.37 73.66
C ALA A 224 -57.38 22.70 73.82
N TYR A 225 -57.91 22.08 72.75
CA TYR A 225 -59.16 21.30 72.77
C TYR A 225 -59.08 20.09 73.72
N PHE A 226 -57.92 19.44 73.82
CA PHE A 226 -57.67 18.35 74.77
C PHE A 226 -57.26 18.84 76.16
N GLY A 227 -56.72 20.06 76.29
CA GLY A 227 -56.34 20.66 77.57
C GLY A 227 -57.53 21.10 78.42
N ASP A 228 -58.69 21.38 77.80
CA ASP A 228 -59.90 21.89 78.47
C ASP A 228 -61.00 20.83 78.63
N GLN A 229 -60.79 19.59 78.15
CA GLN A 229 -61.78 18.51 78.29
C GLN A 229 -61.43 17.57 79.45
N VAL A 230 -62.21 17.75 80.53
CA VAL A 230 -62.37 16.86 81.68
C VAL A 230 -62.38 15.38 81.25
N SER A 231 -61.64 14.56 82.01
CA SER A 231 -61.49 13.11 81.88
C SER A 231 -62.81 12.39 81.55
N VAL A 232 -62.90 11.82 80.34
CA VAL A 232 -64.00 10.93 79.95
C VAL A 232 -63.63 9.49 80.29
N SER A 233 -64.45 8.87 81.15
CA SER A 233 -64.32 7.50 81.64
C SER A 233 -64.39 6.45 80.51
N GLN A 234 -63.53 5.44 80.61
CA GLN A 234 -63.20 4.36 79.66
C GLN A 234 -64.34 3.43 79.18
N LYS A 235 -65.63 3.76 79.36
CA LYS A 235 -66.73 2.80 79.18
C LYS A 235 -67.67 3.00 77.99
N SER A 236 -67.38 3.89 77.04
CA SER A 236 -68.28 4.13 75.88
C SER A 236 -67.62 4.26 74.51
N LEU A 237 -66.39 3.75 74.31
CA LEU A 237 -65.67 3.87 73.03
C LEU A 237 -65.61 2.55 72.22
N TYR A 238 -66.34 1.53 72.64
CA TYR A 238 -66.52 0.29 71.88
C TYR A 238 -68.00 0.18 71.48
N ASN A 239 -68.24 0.06 70.16
CA ASN A 239 -69.52 -0.02 69.40
C ASN A 239 -70.02 1.37 68.95
N MET A 240 -70.27 1.72 67.68
CA MET A 240 -70.55 1.10 66.38
C MET A 240 -70.00 2.11 65.32
N GLN A 241 -69.63 1.84 64.07
CA GLN A 241 -70.24 1.00 63.05
C GLN A 241 -69.28 0.96 61.83
N ASP A 242 -69.21 -0.19 61.16
CA ASP A 242 -68.54 -0.42 59.88
C ASP A 242 -69.08 0.49 58.77
N ASP A 243 -68.21 1.29 58.13
CA ASP A 243 -68.24 1.58 56.69
C ASP A 243 -67.11 2.56 56.31
N VAL A 244 -65.91 2.05 56.06
CA VAL A 244 -64.91 2.78 55.26
C VAL A 244 -64.37 1.83 54.20
N LYS A 245 -64.82 2.01 52.96
CA LYS A 245 -64.26 1.33 51.79
C LYS A 245 -62.80 1.75 51.64
N TYR A 246 -61.91 0.78 51.81
CA TYR A 246 -60.49 0.90 51.55
C TYR A 246 -60.29 1.09 50.03
N ILE A 247 -59.69 2.20 49.61
CA ILE A 247 -59.13 2.33 48.26
C ILE A 247 -57.67 1.92 48.39
N ASP A 248 -57.35 0.79 47.78
CA ASP A 248 -56.01 0.23 47.70
C ASP A 248 -55.22 1.05 46.67
N CYS A 249 -54.19 1.78 47.11
CA CYS A 249 -53.28 2.49 46.23
C CYS A 249 -52.05 1.60 45.99
N ASP A 250 -51.99 1.04 44.77
CA ASP A 250 -50.87 0.30 44.23
C ASP A 250 -49.64 1.21 44.07
N MET A 251 -48.50 0.80 44.61
CA MET A 251 -47.25 1.58 44.72
C MET A 251 -46.13 1.01 43.82
N ASP A 252 -46.46 0.41 42.68
CA ASP A 252 -45.48 -0.12 41.72
C ASP A 252 -45.41 0.69 40.41
N THR A 253 -45.30 2.02 40.50
CA THR A 253 -44.77 2.84 39.38
C THR A 253 -43.90 3.99 39.87
N VAL A 254 -42.62 3.71 40.09
CA VAL A 254 -41.50 4.63 39.86
C VAL A 254 -40.35 3.85 39.24
#